data_AF-A0A0B1SIS5-F1
#
_entry.id   AF-A0A0B1SIS5-F1
#
_cell.length_a   1.000
_cell.length_b   1.000
_cell.length_c   1.000
_cell.angle_alpha   90.00
_cell.angle_beta   90.00
_cell.angle_gamma   90.00
#
_symmetry.space_group_name_H-M   'P 1'
#
loop_
_entity.id
_entity.type
_entity.pdbx_description
1 polymer ?
#
loop_
_entity_poly.entity_id
_entity_poly.type
_entity_poly.pdbx_seq_one_letter_code
_entity_poly.pdbx_strand_id
1 'polypeptide(L)'
;MDFEEHELVTSKGFATDESLKAVVDIIDEHYPSARRDCLRLLNQLLINEDRNLAAAALQELSDRTPLIAYPLIRQICAASDEVRALYVDNASFEQLEQMMKNAPPYLDNTHPLKYHIELVRLLALCTRGKNGSTELKCASEIPMDHIVRVVTSESCLIEVKMAYFQFLLHCYIDTDAEMKDAYKPEYVDAFLRNMLVDVQKLQSELTAKSTSSNCAILEQYICVTATEILLKFFEKPYSEQAKVDIHVSCTT
;
A
#
# COMPACT_ATOMS: atom_id res chain seq x y z
N MET A 1 -12.34 -35.78 18.52
CA MET A 1 -12.74 -35.10 19.77
C MET A 1 -12.35 -33.65 19.54
N ASP A 2 -13.00 -33.00 18.55
CA ASP A 2 -12.39 -31.94 17.72
C ASP A 2 -13.38 -30.81 17.38
N PHE A 3 -14.10 -30.28 18.35
CA PHE A 3 -15.02 -29.16 18.10
C PHE A 3 -14.97 -28.04 19.15
N GLU A 4 -13.94 -27.96 20.00
CA GLU A 4 -13.85 -26.91 21.03
C GLU A 4 -12.53 -26.12 21.08
N GLU A 5 -11.50 -26.44 20.26
CA GLU A 5 -10.16 -25.87 20.51
C GLU A 5 -9.86 -24.54 19.79
N HIS A 6 -10.76 -24.05 18.94
CA HIS A 6 -10.53 -22.83 18.17
C HIS A 6 -11.70 -21.85 18.19
N GLU A 7 -12.53 -21.85 19.24
CA GLU A 7 -13.46 -20.75 19.46
C GLU A 7 -12.67 -19.44 19.35
N LEU A 8 -12.89 -18.70 18.26
CA LEU A 8 -12.34 -17.36 18.05
C LEU A 8 -13.04 -16.44 19.04
N VAL A 9 -12.69 -16.58 20.31
CA VAL A 9 -13.20 -15.71 21.38
C VAL A 9 -12.33 -14.48 21.36
N THR A 10 -12.75 -13.45 20.64
CA THR A 10 -12.04 -12.17 20.67
C THR A 10 -13.03 -11.01 20.81
N SER A 11 -12.73 -10.13 21.77
CA SER A 11 -13.33 -8.81 21.91
C SER A 11 -12.48 -7.72 21.24
N LYS A 12 -11.47 -8.11 20.45
CA LYS A 12 -10.47 -7.23 19.85
C LYS A 12 -10.10 -7.74 18.46
N GLY A 13 -10.42 -6.95 17.44
CA GLY A 13 -9.97 -7.17 16.07
C GLY A 13 -11.10 -7.30 15.05
N PHE A 14 -12.31 -7.67 15.46
CA PHE A 14 -13.52 -7.57 14.62
C PHE A 14 -14.57 -6.69 15.31
N ALA A 15 -15.18 -5.79 14.55
CA ALA A 15 -16.20 -4.89 15.07
C ALA A 15 -17.54 -5.62 15.36
N THR A 16 -17.81 -6.74 14.67
CA THR A 16 -19.02 -7.57 14.83
C THR A 16 -18.74 -9.06 14.57
N ASP A 17 -19.53 -9.95 15.15
CA ASP A 17 -19.46 -11.40 14.88
C ASP A 17 -19.72 -11.72 13.39
N GLU A 18 -20.47 -10.87 12.69
CA GLU A 18 -20.77 -11.01 11.26
C GLU A 18 -19.53 -10.80 10.38
N SER A 19 -18.61 -9.91 10.75
CA SER A 19 -17.40 -9.68 9.95
C SER A 19 -16.39 -10.81 10.11
N LEU A 20 -16.31 -11.40 11.31
CA LEU A 20 -15.51 -12.61 11.53
C LEU A 20 -16.08 -13.79 10.74
N LYS A 21 -17.41 -13.94 10.76
CA LYS A 21 -18.10 -14.99 9.99
C LYS A 21 -17.83 -14.86 8.49
N ALA A 22 -17.87 -13.66 7.93
CA ALA A 22 -17.55 -13.44 6.52
C ALA A 22 -16.12 -13.87 6.15
N VAL A 23 -15.14 -13.68 7.05
CA VAL A 23 -13.76 -14.16 6.85
C VAL A 23 -13.72 -15.69 6.84
N VAL A 24 -14.38 -16.33 7.81
CA VAL A 24 -14.42 -17.79 7.92
C VAL A 24 -15.13 -18.41 6.72
N ASP A 25 -16.21 -17.80 6.23
CA ASP A 25 -16.93 -18.28 5.04
C ASP A 25 -16.03 -18.26 3.79
N ILE A 26 -15.21 -17.22 3.61
CA ILE A 26 -14.24 -17.15 2.50
C ILE A 26 -13.15 -18.24 2.64
N ILE A 27 -12.68 -18.51 3.86
CA ILE A 27 -11.71 -19.60 4.13
C ILE A 27 -12.32 -20.95 3.75
N ASP A 28 -13.56 -21.18 4.16
CA ASP A 28 -14.23 -22.47 3.96
C ASP A 28 -14.55 -22.71 2.48
N GLU A 29 -14.87 -21.64 1.73
CA GLU A 29 -15.14 -21.71 0.29
C GLU A 29 -13.86 -21.83 -0.56
N HIS A 30 -12.83 -21.03 -0.28
CA HIS A 30 -11.68 -20.86 -1.16
C HIS A 30 -10.39 -21.54 -0.67
N TYR A 31 -10.28 -21.82 0.63
CA TYR A 31 -9.07 -22.37 1.25
C TYR A 31 -9.33 -23.59 2.17
N PRO A 32 -10.14 -24.58 1.76
CA PRO A 32 -10.56 -25.68 2.64
C PRO A 32 -9.39 -26.54 3.13
N SER A 33 -8.34 -26.71 2.32
CA SER A 33 -7.14 -27.47 2.67
C SER A 33 -6.22 -26.74 3.66
N ALA A 34 -6.27 -25.40 3.70
CA ALA A 34 -5.47 -24.56 4.58
C ALA A 34 -6.28 -24.02 5.77
N ARG A 35 -7.55 -24.39 5.90
CA ARG A 35 -8.49 -23.88 6.91
C ARG A 35 -7.92 -23.85 8.32
N ARG A 36 -7.34 -24.98 8.75
CA ARG A 36 -6.80 -25.12 10.12
C ARG A 36 -5.64 -24.14 10.36
N ASP A 37 -4.76 -23.99 9.38
CA ASP A 37 -3.65 -23.05 9.45
C ASP A 37 -4.13 -21.60 9.42
N CYS A 38 -5.13 -21.28 8.59
CA CYS A 38 -5.72 -19.94 8.51
C CYS A 38 -6.36 -19.53 9.85
N LEU A 39 -7.16 -20.41 10.45
CA LEU A 39 -7.78 -20.15 11.76
C LEU A 39 -6.72 -20.00 12.87
N ARG A 40 -5.64 -20.79 12.82
CA ARG A 40 -4.51 -20.66 13.75
C ARG A 40 -3.82 -19.30 13.61
N LEU A 41 -3.52 -18.88 12.38
CA LEU A 41 -2.90 -17.58 12.10
C LEU A 41 -3.84 -16.42 12.45
N LEU A 42 -5.15 -16.55 12.23
CA LEU A 42 -6.15 -15.58 12.67
C LEU A 42 -6.18 -15.43 14.18
N ASN A 43 -6.19 -16.54 14.93
CA ASN A 43 -6.09 -16.49 16.39
C ASN A 43 -4.77 -15.82 16.83
N GLN A 44 -3.66 -16.14 16.16
CA GLN A 44 -2.37 -15.51 16.43
C GLN A 44 -2.36 -14.01 16.11
N LEU A 45 -3.10 -13.56 15.10
CA LEU A 45 -3.24 -12.15 14.74
C LEU A 45 -4.13 -11.38 15.72
N LEU A 46 -5.23 -11.99 16.17
CA LEU A 46 -6.30 -11.29 16.92
C LEU A 46 -6.13 -11.36 18.44
N ILE A 47 -5.52 -12.44 18.94
CA ILE A 47 -5.49 -12.74 20.38
C ILE A 47 -4.08 -12.52 20.96
N ASN A 48 -3.02 -12.68 20.15
CA ASN A 48 -1.66 -12.64 20.66
C ASN A 48 -1.21 -11.20 20.98
N GLU A 49 -0.61 -11.01 22.16
CA GLU A 49 -0.10 -9.71 22.60
C GLU A 49 1.26 -9.37 21.95
N ASP A 50 1.97 -10.36 21.40
CA ASP A 50 3.24 -10.14 20.71
C ASP A 50 3.00 -9.61 19.29
N ARG A 51 3.32 -8.32 19.10
CA ARG A 51 3.19 -7.61 17.81
C ARG A 51 4.01 -8.22 16.68
N ASN A 52 5.17 -8.84 16.98
CA ASN A 52 5.99 -9.46 15.94
C ASN A 52 5.35 -10.76 15.44
N LEU A 53 4.75 -11.53 16.35
CA LEU A 53 4.01 -12.74 15.99
C LEU A 53 2.71 -12.42 15.25
N ALA A 54 2.04 -11.33 15.61
CA ALA A 54 0.86 -10.84 14.90
C ALA A 54 1.22 -10.34 13.49
N ALA A 55 2.29 -9.56 13.34
CA ALA A 55 2.77 -9.09 12.04
C ALA A 55 3.20 -10.26 11.12
N ALA A 56 3.92 -11.24 11.65
CA ALA A 56 4.27 -12.45 10.90
C ALA A 56 3.03 -13.25 10.48
N ALA A 57 2.03 -13.37 11.35
CA ALA A 57 0.78 -14.03 11.03
C ALA A 57 -0.01 -13.30 9.94
N LEU A 58 -0.05 -11.96 9.99
CA LEU A 58 -0.68 -11.13 8.97
C LEU A 58 0.02 -11.26 7.62
N GLN A 59 1.35 -11.24 7.60
CA GLN A 59 2.15 -11.45 6.39
C GLN A 59 1.88 -12.83 5.79
N GLU A 60 1.88 -13.88 6.62
CA GLU A 60 1.65 -15.25 6.15
C GLU A 60 0.22 -15.46 5.64
N LEU A 61 -0.78 -14.83 6.28
CA LEU A 61 -2.17 -14.81 5.80
C LEU A 61 -2.28 -14.03 4.47
N SER A 62 -1.57 -12.92 4.32
CA SER A 62 -1.57 -12.14 3.09
C SER A 62 -0.94 -12.91 1.92
N ASP A 63 0.16 -13.61 2.17
CA ASP A 63 0.87 -14.37 1.15
C ASP A 63 0.12 -15.65 0.73
N ARG A 64 -0.47 -16.38 1.70
CA ARG A 64 -1.11 -17.68 1.43
C ARG A 64 -2.59 -17.58 1.08
N THR A 65 -3.26 -16.57 1.60
CA THR A 65 -4.72 -16.42 1.48
C THR A 65 -5.10 -14.98 1.15
N PRO A 66 -4.74 -14.51 -0.06
CA PRO A 66 -4.95 -13.11 -0.44
C PRO A 66 -6.42 -12.67 -0.42
N LEU A 67 -7.38 -13.59 -0.59
CA LEU A 67 -8.81 -13.25 -0.59
C LEU A 67 -9.36 -12.88 0.79
N ILE A 68 -8.75 -13.35 1.89
CA ILE A 68 -9.17 -12.97 3.25
C ILE A 68 -8.39 -11.79 3.81
N ALA A 69 -7.27 -11.43 3.17
CA ALA A 69 -6.45 -10.32 3.60
C ALA A 69 -7.23 -9.01 3.61
N TYR A 70 -8.07 -8.74 2.61
CA TYR A 70 -8.82 -7.48 2.54
C TYR A 70 -9.88 -7.33 3.65
N PRO A 71 -10.75 -8.33 3.90
CA PRO A 71 -11.61 -8.35 5.08
C PRO A 71 -10.85 -8.12 6.40
N LEU A 72 -9.69 -8.76 6.58
CA LEU A 72 -8.87 -8.60 7.79
C LEU A 72 -8.34 -7.18 7.94
N ILE A 73 -7.83 -6.59 6.87
CA ILE A 73 -7.40 -5.19 6.85
C ILE A 73 -8.53 -4.27 7.20
N ARG A 74 -9.70 -4.45 6.59
CA ARG A 74 -10.86 -3.59 6.86
C ARG A 74 -11.19 -3.60 8.35
N GLN A 75 -11.02 -4.73 9.02
CA GLN A 75 -11.29 -4.86 10.45
C GLN A 75 -10.16 -4.27 11.31
N ILE A 76 -8.90 -4.43 10.89
CA ILE A 76 -7.76 -3.72 11.49
C ILE A 76 -7.94 -2.19 11.37
N CYS A 77 -8.34 -1.69 10.19
CA CYS A 77 -8.65 -0.29 9.93
C CYS A 77 -9.85 0.19 10.76
N ALA A 78 -10.94 -0.58 10.83
CA ALA A 78 -12.13 -0.21 11.59
C ALA A 78 -11.88 -0.23 13.11
N ALA A 79 -11.05 -1.16 13.59
CA ALA A 79 -10.57 -1.14 14.98
C ALA A 79 -9.57 -0.01 15.25
N SER A 80 -9.08 0.64 14.20
CA SER A 80 -8.12 1.74 14.22
C SER A 80 -8.73 2.98 13.58
N ASP A 81 -9.94 3.38 14.00
CA ASP A 81 -10.59 4.62 13.55
C ASP A 81 -9.68 5.87 13.68
N GLU A 82 -8.68 5.83 14.57
CA GLU A 82 -7.59 6.81 14.68
C GLU A 82 -6.70 6.91 13.43
N VAL A 83 -6.56 5.84 12.65
CA VAL A 83 -5.72 5.76 11.44
C VAL A 83 -6.51 6.09 10.19
N ARG A 84 -7.83 5.84 10.16
CA ARG A 84 -8.70 6.38 9.09
C ARG A 84 -8.64 7.91 9.05
N ALA A 85 -8.46 8.54 10.20
CA ALA A 85 -8.25 9.98 10.30
C ALA A 85 -6.96 10.48 9.62
N LEU A 86 -6.03 9.61 9.17
CA LEU A 86 -4.80 9.99 8.45
C LEU A 86 -4.98 10.19 6.94
N TYR A 87 -6.06 9.69 6.33
CA TYR A 87 -6.21 9.63 4.85
C TYR A 87 -7.34 10.50 4.28
N VAL A 88 -8.13 11.18 5.12
CA VAL A 88 -9.44 11.71 4.72
C VAL A 88 -9.47 13.21 4.48
N ASP A 89 -8.55 14.01 5.05
CA ASP A 89 -8.61 15.47 4.94
C ASP A 89 -7.26 16.20 4.89
N ASN A 90 -7.27 17.52 4.74
CA ASN A 90 -6.05 18.31 4.67
C ASN A 90 -5.24 18.29 5.98
N ALA A 91 -5.93 18.21 7.13
CA ALA A 91 -5.28 18.16 8.44
C ALA A 91 -4.54 16.83 8.64
N SER A 92 -5.10 15.75 8.10
CA SER A 92 -4.51 14.41 8.14
C SER A 92 -3.19 14.34 7.36
N PHE A 93 -3.15 14.96 6.18
CA PHE A 93 -1.92 15.09 5.42
C PHE A 93 -0.86 15.90 6.16
N GLU A 94 -1.24 17.03 6.77
CA GLU A 94 -0.29 17.85 7.54
C GLU A 94 0.32 17.07 8.70
N GLN A 95 -0.47 16.24 9.39
CA GLN A 95 0.04 15.34 10.43
C GLN A 95 1.04 14.33 9.87
N LEU A 96 0.71 13.67 8.75
CA LEU A 96 1.62 12.74 8.08
C LEU A 96 2.93 13.43 7.66
N GLU A 97 2.85 14.63 7.10
CA GLU A 97 4.01 15.42 6.71
C GLU A 97 4.88 15.79 7.92
N GLN A 98 4.26 16.20 9.03
CA GLN A 98 4.98 16.46 10.28
C GLN A 98 5.64 15.20 10.84
N MET A 99 4.99 14.05 10.76
CA MET A 99 5.58 12.78 11.16
C MET A 99 6.80 12.42 10.30
N MET A 100 6.76 12.69 8.99
CA MET A 100 7.91 12.47 8.10
C MET A 100 9.05 13.44 8.38
N LYS A 101 8.76 14.74 8.63
CA LYS A 101 9.76 15.75 9.00
C LYS A 101 10.49 15.43 10.31
N ASN A 102 9.76 14.88 11.27
CA ASN A 102 10.27 14.55 12.60
C ASN A 102 10.78 13.09 12.70
N ALA A 103 10.79 12.35 11.59
CA ALA A 103 11.15 10.93 11.62
C ALA A 103 12.62 10.74 12.01
N PRO A 104 12.92 9.82 12.95
CA PRO A 104 14.28 9.43 13.25
C PRO A 104 14.93 8.72 12.05
N PRO A 105 16.28 8.62 12.01
CA PRO A 105 16.99 7.89 10.95
C PRO A 105 16.57 6.42 10.81
N TYR A 106 15.98 5.84 11.86
CA TYR A 106 15.46 4.49 11.87
C TYR A 106 14.07 4.47 12.52
N LEU A 107 13.07 3.99 11.78
CA LEU A 107 11.71 3.81 12.26
C LEU A 107 11.57 2.45 12.95
N ASP A 108 11.42 2.45 14.27
CA ASP A 108 11.08 1.23 15.01
C ASP A 108 9.59 0.86 14.85
N ASN A 109 9.23 -0.34 15.32
CA ASN A 109 7.86 -0.87 15.25
C ASN A 109 6.86 -0.14 16.19
N THR A 110 7.31 0.83 16.96
CA THR A 110 6.45 1.64 17.84
C THR A 110 6.11 3.00 17.24
N HIS A 111 6.86 3.45 16.22
CA HIS A 111 6.65 4.74 15.59
C HIS A 111 5.33 4.77 14.77
N PRO A 112 4.45 5.76 14.94
CA PRO A 112 3.17 5.81 14.20
C PRO A 112 3.34 5.82 12.67
N LEU A 113 4.42 6.43 12.16
CA LEU A 113 4.73 6.41 10.73
C LEU A 113 5.04 5.00 10.21
N LYS A 114 5.65 4.14 11.04
CA LYS A 114 5.91 2.76 10.67
C LYS A 114 4.61 1.99 10.48
N TYR A 115 3.67 2.18 11.40
CA TYR A 115 2.33 1.61 11.29
C TYR A 115 1.63 2.06 9.99
N HIS A 116 1.69 3.36 9.69
CA HIS A 116 1.15 3.92 8.45
C HIS A 116 1.74 3.27 7.19
N ILE A 117 3.07 3.13 7.12
CA ILE A 117 3.76 2.49 6.01
C ILE A 117 3.30 1.04 5.83
N GLU A 118 3.24 0.26 6.92
CA GLU A 118 2.82 -1.14 6.83
C GLU A 118 1.34 -1.27 6.46
N LEU A 119 0.47 -0.34 6.90
CA LEU A 119 -0.93 -0.34 6.50
C LEU A 119 -1.10 -0.09 5.00
N VAL A 120 -0.38 0.88 4.43
CA VAL A 120 -0.42 1.16 2.98
C VAL A 120 0.11 -0.02 2.17
N ARG A 121 1.20 -0.67 2.62
CA ARG A 121 1.73 -1.89 1.99
C ARG A 121 0.70 -3.01 1.99
N LEU A 122 0.05 -3.20 3.14
CA LEU A 122 -0.95 -4.23 3.32
C LEU A 122 -2.17 -3.98 2.42
N LEU A 123 -2.62 -2.72 2.30
CA LEU A 123 -3.65 -2.34 1.31
C LEU A 123 -3.22 -2.65 -0.12
N ALA A 124 -1.95 -2.41 -0.48
CA ALA A 124 -1.41 -2.72 -1.79
C ALA A 124 -1.38 -4.23 -2.08
N LEU A 125 -1.03 -5.05 -1.07
CA LEU A 125 -1.06 -6.50 -1.19
C LEU A 125 -2.48 -7.02 -1.41
N CYS A 126 -3.49 -6.35 -0.84
CA CYS A 126 -4.88 -6.74 -1.05
C CYS A 126 -5.47 -6.41 -2.40
N THR A 127 -4.90 -5.44 -3.10
CA THR A 127 -5.27 -5.16 -4.49
C THR A 127 -4.50 -6.02 -5.49
N ARG A 128 -3.45 -6.71 -5.03
CA ARG A 128 -2.73 -7.70 -5.84
C ARG A 128 -3.61 -8.91 -6.11
N GLY A 129 -3.66 -9.35 -7.38
CA GLY A 129 -4.47 -10.49 -7.79
C GLY A 129 -5.82 -10.13 -8.42
N LYS A 130 -6.02 -8.85 -8.79
CA LYS A 130 -7.07 -8.40 -9.72
C LYS A 130 -8.50 -8.64 -9.25
N ASN A 131 -8.80 -8.23 -8.02
CA ASN A 131 -10.16 -8.25 -7.48
C ASN A 131 -10.77 -6.85 -7.52
N GLY A 132 -11.50 -6.53 -8.59
CA GLY A 132 -12.12 -5.22 -8.81
C GLY A 132 -12.96 -4.70 -7.63
N SER A 133 -13.61 -5.58 -6.88
CA SER A 133 -14.43 -5.18 -5.72
C SER A 133 -13.59 -4.75 -4.52
N THR A 134 -12.39 -5.34 -4.36
CA THR A 134 -11.41 -4.98 -3.34
C THR A 134 -10.65 -3.72 -3.76
N GLU A 135 -10.23 -3.65 -5.03
CA GLU A 135 -9.55 -2.50 -5.62
C GLU A 135 -10.37 -1.21 -5.46
N LEU A 136 -11.66 -1.23 -5.81
CA LEU A 136 -12.53 -0.06 -5.67
C LEU A 136 -12.67 0.41 -4.22
N LYS A 137 -12.71 -0.52 -3.26
CA LYS A 137 -12.81 -0.15 -1.84
C LYS A 137 -11.49 0.40 -1.31
N CYS A 138 -10.36 -0.24 -1.62
CA CYS A 138 -9.04 0.29 -1.28
C CYS A 138 -8.81 1.68 -1.90
N ALA A 139 -9.20 1.89 -3.16
CA ALA A 139 -9.13 3.19 -3.85
C ALA A 139 -9.98 4.27 -3.16
N SER A 140 -11.04 3.89 -2.44
CA SER A 140 -11.83 4.82 -1.64
C SER A 140 -11.17 5.21 -0.30
N GLU A 141 -10.28 4.36 0.23
CA GLU A 141 -9.49 4.65 1.43
C GLU A 141 -8.28 5.55 1.11
N ILE A 142 -7.62 5.34 -0.03
CA ILE A 142 -6.47 6.12 -0.47
C ILE A 142 -6.70 6.60 -1.91
N PRO A 143 -7.33 7.78 -2.11
CA PRO A 143 -7.62 8.29 -3.44
C PRO A 143 -6.35 8.77 -4.16
N MET A 144 -6.40 8.80 -5.50
CA MET A 144 -5.28 9.19 -6.36
C MET A 144 -4.67 10.56 -6.00
N ASP A 145 -5.50 11.57 -5.73
CA ASP A 145 -5.02 12.90 -5.31
C ASP A 145 -4.15 12.84 -4.06
N HIS A 146 -4.52 11.99 -3.10
CA HIS A 146 -3.75 11.82 -1.88
C HIS A 146 -2.41 11.11 -2.16
N ILE A 147 -2.39 10.11 -3.05
CA ILE A 147 -1.14 9.45 -3.49
C ILE A 147 -0.18 10.48 -4.09
N VAL A 148 -0.65 11.27 -5.07
CA VAL A 148 0.15 12.30 -5.74
C VAL A 148 0.71 13.28 -4.71
N ARG A 149 -0.14 13.78 -3.81
CA ARG A 149 0.27 14.74 -2.77
C ARG A 149 1.34 14.18 -1.83
N VAL A 150 1.23 12.91 -1.42
CA VAL A 150 2.19 12.27 -0.52
C VAL A 150 3.53 12.03 -1.22
N VAL A 151 3.55 11.40 -2.40
CA VAL A 151 4.83 11.05 -3.05
C VAL A 151 5.59 12.27 -3.58
N THR A 152 4.87 13.34 -3.92
CA THR A 152 5.47 14.60 -4.39
C THR A 152 5.90 15.55 -3.26
N SER A 153 5.55 15.26 -2.01
CA SER A 153 6.00 16.05 -0.86
C SER A 153 7.52 16.03 -0.74
N GLU A 154 8.11 17.21 -0.53
CA GLU A 154 9.57 17.37 -0.33
C GLU A 154 10.07 16.62 0.90
N SER A 155 9.20 16.40 1.89
CA SER A 155 9.52 15.69 3.13
C SER A 155 9.24 14.19 3.05
N CYS A 156 8.83 13.67 1.88
CA CYS A 156 8.45 12.27 1.74
C CYS A 156 9.66 11.34 1.88
N LEU A 157 9.61 10.45 2.88
CA LEU A 157 10.62 9.42 3.08
C LEU A 157 10.51 8.35 1.97
N ILE A 158 11.63 7.75 1.60
CA ILE A 158 11.67 6.75 0.52
C ILE A 158 10.80 5.53 0.87
N GLU A 159 10.78 5.11 2.13
CA GLU A 159 9.95 3.99 2.60
C GLU A 159 8.45 4.27 2.48
N VAL A 160 8.04 5.53 2.70
CA VAL A 160 6.67 5.98 2.46
C VAL A 160 6.38 5.98 0.96
N LYS A 161 7.27 6.58 0.14
CA LYS A 161 7.12 6.56 -1.33
C LYS A 161 6.95 5.14 -1.86
N MET A 162 7.79 4.20 -1.44
CA MET A 162 7.72 2.80 -1.87
C MET A 162 6.34 2.18 -1.57
N ALA A 163 5.80 2.37 -0.37
CA ALA A 163 4.50 1.83 0.01
C ALA A 163 3.37 2.42 -0.85
N TYR A 164 3.36 3.75 -1.02
CA TYR A 164 2.35 4.43 -1.83
C TYR A 164 2.45 4.09 -3.32
N PHE A 165 3.66 3.92 -3.84
CA PHE A 165 3.89 3.53 -5.21
C PHE A 165 3.52 2.07 -5.47
N GLN A 166 3.76 1.15 -4.53
CA GLN A 166 3.22 -0.21 -4.61
C GLN A 166 1.69 -0.21 -4.59
N PHE A 167 1.08 0.64 -3.78
CA PHE A 167 -0.37 0.82 -3.78
C PHE A 167 -0.89 1.36 -5.12
N LEU A 168 -0.25 2.40 -5.68
CA LEU A 168 -0.53 2.91 -7.01
C LEU A 168 -0.44 1.81 -8.07
N LEU A 169 0.64 1.02 -8.02
CA LEU A 169 0.86 -0.07 -8.96
C LEU A 169 -0.29 -1.06 -8.93
N HIS A 170 -0.61 -1.65 -7.78
CA HIS A 170 -1.58 -2.74 -7.70
C HIS A 170 -3.04 -2.26 -7.72
N CYS A 171 -3.34 -1.09 -7.14
CA CYS A 171 -4.71 -0.59 -7.03
C CYS A 171 -5.17 0.22 -8.26
N TYR A 172 -4.23 0.81 -9.03
CA TYR A 172 -4.56 1.77 -10.08
C TYR A 172 -3.94 1.48 -11.45
N ILE A 173 -2.78 0.82 -11.52
CA ILE A 173 -2.11 0.54 -12.80
C ILE A 173 -2.36 -0.91 -13.25
N ASP A 174 -2.03 -1.88 -12.40
CA ASP A 174 -2.13 -3.33 -12.61
C ASP A 174 -3.43 -3.90 -12.00
N THR A 175 -4.53 -3.18 -12.24
CA THR A 175 -5.90 -3.53 -11.85
C THR A 175 -6.72 -3.90 -13.09
N ASP A 176 -7.74 -4.74 -12.89
CA ASP A 176 -8.75 -5.04 -13.92
C ASP A 176 -9.81 -3.93 -14.06
N ALA A 177 -9.94 -3.05 -13.08
CA ALA A 177 -10.78 -1.86 -13.18
C ALA A 177 -10.09 -0.78 -14.02
N GLU A 178 -10.84 -0.15 -14.94
CA GLU A 178 -10.33 1.02 -15.67
C GLU A 178 -10.23 2.25 -14.76
N MET A 179 -9.10 2.39 -14.09
CA MET A 179 -8.83 3.54 -13.23
C MET A 179 -8.27 4.72 -14.03
N LYS A 180 -9.16 5.46 -14.71
CA LYS A 180 -8.81 6.61 -15.57
C LYS A 180 -7.98 7.68 -14.86
N ASP A 181 -8.18 7.85 -13.56
CA ASP A 181 -7.45 8.83 -12.76
C ASP A 181 -5.95 8.59 -12.76
N ALA A 182 -5.48 7.34 -12.85
CA ALA A 182 -4.05 7.02 -12.86
C ALA A 182 -3.31 7.57 -14.09
N TYR A 183 -4.06 7.86 -15.17
CA TYR A 183 -3.53 8.30 -16.46
C TYR A 183 -3.77 9.78 -16.73
N LYS A 184 -4.25 10.55 -15.74
CA LYS A 184 -4.37 12.00 -15.84
C LYS A 184 -2.98 12.63 -16.08
N PRO A 185 -2.78 13.42 -17.16
CA PRO A 185 -1.48 13.96 -17.53
C PRO A 185 -0.77 14.70 -16.39
N GLU A 186 -1.51 15.45 -15.58
CA GLU A 186 -1.01 16.18 -14.43
C GLU A 186 -0.39 15.28 -13.35
N TYR A 187 -0.96 14.09 -13.10
CA TYR A 187 -0.42 13.15 -12.13
C TYR A 187 0.78 12.41 -12.70
N VAL A 188 0.71 12.01 -13.98
CA VAL A 188 1.82 11.35 -14.67
C VAL A 188 3.05 12.26 -14.71
N ASP A 189 2.87 13.54 -15.07
CA ASP A 189 3.95 14.53 -15.06
C ASP A 189 4.53 14.71 -13.65
N ALA A 190 3.68 14.77 -12.62
CA ALA A 190 4.12 14.87 -11.23
C ALA A 190 4.94 13.65 -10.77
N PHE A 191 4.50 12.43 -11.10
CA PHE A 191 5.24 11.20 -10.77
C PHE A 191 6.58 11.14 -11.49
N LEU A 192 6.62 11.42 -12.80
CA LEU A 192 7.84 11.37 -13.59
C LEU A 192 8.85 12.42 -13.13
N ARG A 193 8.42 13.65 -12.81
CA ARG A 193 9.29 14.69 -12.24
C ARG A 193 9.85 14.27 -10.90
N ASN A 194 9.02 13.70 -10.02
CA ASN A 194 9.45 13.24 -8.70
C ASN A 194 10.47 12.09 -8.81
N MET A 195 10.19 11.07 -9.63
CA MET A 195 11.10 9.95 -9.88
C MET A 195 12.43 10.43 -10.47
N LEU A 196 12.41 11.43 -11.37
CA LEU A 196 13.63 12.02 -11.93
C LEU A 196 14.50 12.68 -10.85
N VAL A 197 13.90 13.44 -9.93
CA VAL A 197 14.62 14.03 -8.80
C VAL A 197 15.23 12.96 -7.91
N ASP A 198 14.51 11.86 -7.65
CA ASP A 198 15.04 10.75 -6.86
C ASP A 198 16.21 10.05 -7.56
N VAL A 199 16.15 9.86 -8.89
CA VAL A 199 17.27 9.29 -9.68
C VAL A 199 18.50 10.19 -9.63
N GLN A 200 18.33 11.51 -9.74
CA GLN A 200 19.42 12.47 -9.62
C GLN A 200 20.03 12.46 -8.20
N LYS A 201 19.21 12.27 -7.17
CA LYS A 201 19.67 12.09 -5.79
C LYS A 201 20.50 10.83 -5.65
N LEU A 202 20.05 9.69 -6.18
CA LEU A 202 20.81 8.44 -6.17
C LEU A 202 22.16 8.59 -6.89
N GLN A 203 22.16 9.21 -8.07
CA GLN A 203 23.39 9.49 -8.81
C GLN A 203 24.39 10.31 -7.99
N SER A 204 23.90 11.31 -7.25
CA SER A 204 24.72 12.17 -6.40
C SER A 204 25.32 11.38 -5.22
N GLU A 205 24.53 10.54 -4.56
CA GLU A 205 25.00 9.69 -3.44
C GLU A 205 26.03 8.65 -3.89
N LEU A 206 25.82 8.01 -5.05
CA LEU A 206 26.77 7.07 -5.66
C LEU A 206 28.09 7.75 -6.03
N THR A 207 28.03 8.96 -6.60
CA THR A 207 29.23 9.73 -6.98
C THR A 207 30.04 10.16 -5.76
N ALA A 208 29.35 10.49 -4.66
CA ALA A 208 29.98 10.87 -3.40
C ALA A 208 30.64 9.69 -2.64
N LYS A 209 30.51 8.43 -3.12
CA LYS A 209 30.95 7.20 -2.44
C LYS A 209 30.45 7.08 -0.99
N SER A 210 29.29 7.68 -0.69
CA SER A 210 28.67 7.59 0.63
C SER A 210 27.95 6.24 0.75
N THR A 211 28.55 5.28 1.46
CA THR A 211 27.89 4.00 1.74
C THR A 211 26.95 4.15 2.94
N SER A 212 25.88 4.93 2.77
CA SER A 212 24.82 5.06 3.78
C SER A 212 23.70 4.05 3.53
N SER A 213 23.01 3.64 4.59
CA SER A 213 21.80 2.79 4.50
C SER A 213 20.72 3.39 3.60
N ASN A 214 20.65 4.73 3.55
CA ASN A 214 19.67 5.45 2.76
C ASN A 214 19.92 5.30 1.24
N CYS A 215 21.19 5.18 0.83
CA CYS A 215 21.55 4.96 -0.57
C CYS A 215 21.01 3.60 -1.06
N ALA A 216 21.11 2.55 -0.24
CA ALA A 216 20.61 1.21 -0.61
C ALA A 216 19.08 1.18 -0.72
N ILE A 217 18.37 1.86 0.18
CA ILE A 217 16.90 1.97 0.14
C ILE A 217 16.45 2.76 -1.10
N LEU A 218 17.14 3.87 -1.40
CA LEU A 218 16.88 4.68 -2.59
C LEU A 218 17.13 3.91 -3.89
N GLU A 219 18.22 3.15 -3.96
CA GLU A 219 18.53 2.25 -5.07
C GLU A 219 17.43 1.19 -5.26
N GLN A 220 17.03 0.51 -4.19
CA GLN A 220 15.96 -0.48 -4.24
C GLN A 220 14.65 0.13 -4.75
N TYR A 221 14.27 1.30 -4.25
CA TYR A 221 13.08 2.01 -4.72
C TYR A 221 13.13 2.31 -6.23
N ILE A 222 14.25 2.84 -6.73
CA ILE A 222 14.37 3.21 -8.15
C ILE A 222 14.40 1.97 -9.05
N CYS A 223 15.27 1.01 -8.73
CA CYS A 223 15.52 -0.14 -9.58
C CYS A 223 14.37 -1.15 -9.57
N VAL A 224 13.63 -1.25 -8.46
CA VAL A 224 12.52 -2.20 -8.34
C VAL A 224 11.18 -1.49 -8.51
N THR A 225 10.79 -0.65 -7.53
CA THR A 225 9.44 -0.08 -7.48
C THR A 225 9.15 0.91 -8.61
N ALA A 226 10.01 1.91 -8.80
CA ALA A 226 9.78 2.94 -9.83
C ALA A 226 9.88 2.34 -11.24
N THR A 227 10.88 1.48 -11.47
CA THR A 227 11.04 0.79 -12.75
C THR A 227 9.84 -0.10 -13.08
N GLU A 228 9.31 -0.86 -12.11
CA GLU A 228 8.12 -1.69 -12.31
C GLU A 228 6.88 -0.86 -12.66
N ILE A 229 6.69 0.27 -11.98
CA ILE A 229 5.62 1.22 -12.31
C ILE A 229 5.75 1.71 -13.74
N LEU A 230 6.94 2.17 -14.15
CA LEU A 230 7.17 2.66 -15.50
C LEU A 230 6.90 1.57 -16.54
N LEU A 231 7.40 0.36 -16.31
CA LEU A 231 7.14 -0.77 -17.20
C LEU A 231 5.64 -1.03 -17.33
N LYS A 232 4.92 -1.20 -16.22
CA LYS A 232 3.48 -1.51 -16.24
C LYS A 232 2.63 -0.37 -16.80
N PHE A 233 3.02 0.86 -16.52
CA PHE A 233 2.34 2.04 -17.01
C PHE A 233 2.43 2.15 -18.55
N PHE A 234 3.59 1.84 -19.13
CA PHE A 234 3.81 1.90 -20.58
C PHE A 234 3.60 0.57 -21.33
N GLU A 235 3.41 -0.56 -20.62
CA GLU A 235 3.13 -1.87 -21.20
C GLU A 235 1.69 -1.97 -21.74
N LYS A 236 0.73 -1.28 -21.11
CA LYS A 236 -0.62 -1.20 -21.68
C LYS A 236 -0.54 -0.48 -23.03
N PRO A 237 -1.02 -1.09 -24.14
CA PRO A 237 -1.02 -0.40 -25.42
C PRO A 237 -1.79 0.91 -25.22
N TYR A 238 -1.20 2.03 -25.66
CA TYR A 238 -1.84 3.34 -25.73
C TYR A 238 -3.12 3.19 -26.59
N SER A 239 -4.21 2.70 -26.00
CA SER A 239 -5.51 2.57 -26.62
C SER A 239 -6.19 3.92 -26.45
N GLU A 240 -5.69 4.89 -27.22
CA GLU A 240 -6.38 6.07 -27.75
C GLU A 240 -5.33 7.12 -28.14
N GLN A 241 -5.58 7.76 -29.29
CA GLN A 241 -4.69 8.65 -30.03
C GLN A 241 -3.93 9.65 -29.15
N ALA A 242 -2.64 9.83 -29.44
CA ALA A 242 -1.84 10.91 -28.85
C ALA A 242 -2.51 12.28 -29.12
N LYS A 243 -3.15 12.85 -28.10
CA LYS A 243 -3.61 14.25 -28.11
C LYS A 243 -2.50 15.16 -27.60
N VAL A 244 -1.42 15.27 -28.36
CA VAL A 244 -0.46 16.37 -28.19
C VAL A 244 -0.37 17.07 -29.53
N ASP A 245 -1.22 18.08 -29.71
CA ASP A 245 -1.13 19.00 -30.84
C ASP A 245 -0.01 20.00 -30.50
N ILE A 246 1.19 19.76 -31.03
CA ILE A 246 2.28 20.72 -30.94
C ILE A 246 1.91 21.84 -31.90
N HIS A 247 1.34 22.93 -31.39
CA HIS A 247 1.24 24.17 -32.16
C HIS A 247 2.66 24.66 -32.49
N VAL A 248 3.14 24.23 -33.65
CA VAL A 248 4.26 24.86 -34.34
C VAL A 248 3.78 26.25 -34.72
N SER A 249 4.13 27.24 -33.90
CA SER A 249 4.04 28.64 -34.27
C SER A 249 4.98 28.88 -35.45
N CYS A 250 4.44 28.81 -36.67
CA CYS A 250 5.09 29.31 -37.87
C CYS A 250 5.27 30.82 -37.71
N THR A 251 6.50 31.24 -37.45
CA THR A 251 6.94 32.62 -37.67
C THR A 251 7.06 32.85 -39.18
N THR A 252 6.22 33.74 -39.70
CA THR A 252 6.50 34.52 -40.93
C THR A 252 6.84 35.94 -40.55
#